data_AF-A0A7G8AE69-F1
#
_entry.id   AF-A0A7G8AE69-F1
#
_cell.length_a   1.000
_cell.length_b   1.000
_cell.length_c   1.000
_cell.angle_alpha   90.00
_cell.angle_beta   90.00
_cell.angle_gamma   90.00
#
_symmetry.space_group_name_H-M   'P 1'
#
loop_
_entity.id
_entity.type
_entity.pdbx_description
1 polymer ?
#
loop_
_entity_poly.entity_id
_entity_poly.type
_entity_poly.pdbx_seq_one_letter_code
_entity_poly.pdbx_strand_id
1 'polypeptide(L)'
;MPTKTTGSELKAFYNDDGFWKPNGEDDVWHEELELEVNGQVMDDSFSIGEDLKPEDQVRIMGGWVQSNDGSVDVSFETYFKRWKKKQDTAFLSVQAPKDKLDAIKEAIIAAGGKVA
;
A
#
# COMPACT_ATOMS: atom_id res chain seq x y z
N MET A 1 -15.74 -3.45 -5.58
CA MET A 1 -14.80 -3.21 -6.71
C MET A 1 -13.41 -3.25 -6.12
N PRO A 2 -12.43 -3.90 -6.78
CA PRO A 2 -11.06 -3.98 -6.28
C PRO A 2 -10.51 -2.58 -5.97
N THR A 3 -9.89 -2.43 -4.80
CA THR A 3 -9.29 -1.15 -4.42
C THR A 3 -8.02 -0.93 -5.22
N LYS A 4 -7.97 0.19 -5.93
CA LYS A 4 -6.79 0.64 -6.67
C LYS A 4 -5.85 1.37 -5.72
N THR A 5 -4.56 1.06 -5.84
CA THR A 5 -3.47 1.67 -5.07
C THR A 5 -2.20 1.68 -5.91
N THR A 6 -1.13 2.28 -5.41
CA THR A 6 0.21 2.24 -6.01
C THR A 6 1.10 1.30 -5.22
N GLY A 7 2.19 0.85 -5.82
CA GLY A 7 3.18 0.05 -5.10
C GLY A 7 3.79 0.81 -3.92
N SER A 8 4.02 2.12 -4.05
CA SER A 8 4.47 2.98 -2.96
C SER A 8 3.48 3.05 -1.79
N GLU A 9 2.19 3.23 -2.05
CA GLU A 9 1.16 3.29 -1.01
C GLU A 9 0.96 1.93 -0.33
N LEU A 10 0.95 0.84 -1.10
CA LEU A 10 0.82 -0.50 -0.54
C LEU A 10 2.06 -0.92 0.27
N LYS A 11 3.27 -0.57 -0.17
CA LYS A 11 4.51 -0.78 0.62
C LYS A 11 4.49 0.02 1.91
N ALA A 12 4.07 1.28 1.87
CA ALA A 12 3.97 2.09 3.07
C ALA A 12 2.99 1.51 4.09
N PHE A 13 1.85 1.00 3.63
CA PHE A 13 0.92 0.26 4.46
C PHE A 13 1.54 -1.00 5.06
N TYR A 14 2.17 -1.83 4.23
CA TYR A 14 2.71 -3.12 4.65
C TYR A 14 3.85 -3.00 5.67
N ASN A 15 4.61 -1.90 5.59
CA ASN A 15 5.74 -1.62 6.48
C ASN A 15 5.37 -0.72 7.67
N ASP A 16 4.08 -0.42 7.90
CA ASP A 16 3.64 0.37 9.05
C ASP A 16 3.47 -0.52 10.29
N ASP A 17 4.59 -0.82 10.97
CA ASP A 17 4.59 -1.61 12.20
C ASP A 17 3.67 -1.03 13.27
N GLY A 18 3.48 0.29 13.35
CA GLY A 18 2.55 0.89 14.32
C GLY A 18 1.08 0.56 14.04
N PHE A 19 0.75 0.25 12.78
CA PHE A 19 -0.57 -0.20 12.38
C PHE A 19 -0.73 -1.72 12.44
N TRP A 20 0.29 -2.48 12.03
CA TRP A 20 0.26 -3.95 12.04
C TRP A 20 0.53 -4.56 13.42
N LYS A 21 1.25 -3.86 14.29
CA LYS A 21 1.62 -4.29 15.64
C LYS A 21 1.10 -3.29 16.67
N PRO A 22 -0.23 -3.15 16.85
CA PRO A 22 -0.80 -2.13 17.73
C PRO A 22 -0.33 -2.23 19.19
N ASN A 23 0.10 -3.41 19.63
CA ASN A 23 0.68 -3.66 20.96
C ASN A 23 2.21 -3.90 20.93
N GLY A 24 2.86 -3.69 19.78
CA GLY A 24 4.27 -4.05 19.56
C GLY A 24 4.52 -5.54 19.34
N GLU A 25 3.47 -6.34 19.20
CA GLU A 25 3.51 -7.79 18.98
C GLU A 25 3.03 -8.16 17.57
N ASP A 26 3.54 -9.27 17.03
CA ASP A 26 3.17 -9.83 15.71
C ASP A 26 1.84 -10.60 15.80
N ASP A 27 0.80 -9.90 16.26
CA ASP A 27 -0.53 -10.49 16.53
C ASP A 27 -1.51 -10.36 15.37
N VAL A 28 -1.19 -9.57 14.34
CA VAL A 28 -2.04 -9.32 13.17
C VAL A 28 -1.33 -9.81 11.91
N TRP A 29 -1.98 -10.66 11.14
CA TRP A 29 -1.44 -11.18 9.88
C TRP A 29 -2.50 -11.19 8.78
N HIS A 30 -2.07 -11.42 7.54
CA HIS A 30 -2.97 -11.58 6.40
C HIS A 30 -2.83 -12.97 5.78
N GLU A 31 -3.92 -13.42 5.16
CA GLU A 31 -4.00 -14.69 4.44
C GLU A 31 -4.78 -14.51 3.14
N GLU A 32 -4.56 -15.44 2.20
CA GLU A 32 -5.27 -15.51 0.91
C GLU A 32 -5.20 -14.19 0.11
N LEU A 33 -4.08 -13.46 0.24
CA LEU A 33 -3.92 -12.17 -0.40
C LEU A 33 -3.81 -12.32 -1.92
N GLU A 34 -4.79 -11.77 -2.63
CA GLU A 34 -4.79 -11.71 -4.09
C GLU A 34 -4.51 -10.28 -4.58
N LEU A 35 -3.45 -10.13 -5.36
CA LEU A 35 -3.05 -8.85 -5.97
C LEU A 35 -3.01 -8.96 -7.50
N GLU A 36 -3.49 -7.91 -8.17
CA GLU A 36 -3.18 -7.66 -9.58
C GLU A 36 -2.18 -6.50 -9.65
N VAL A 37 -0.99 -6.74 -10.19
CA VAL A 37 0.08 -5.75 -10.36
C VAL A 37 0.32 -5.52 -11.85
N ASN A 38 0.17 -4.27 -12.29
CA ASN A 38 0.28 -3.87 -13.70
C ASN A 38 -0.57 -4.73 -14.66
N GLY A 39 -1.75 -5.18 -14.21
CA GLY A 39 -2.67 -6.00 -15.00
C GLY A 39 -2.37 -7.50 -14.97
N GLN A 40 -1.38 -7.95 -14.20
CA GLN A 40 -1.07 -9.37 -14.01
C GLN A 40 -1.44 -9.80 -12.58
N VAL A 41 -2.15 -10.92 -12.44
CA VAL A 41 -2.43 -11.54 -11.13
C VAL A 41 -1.15 -12.18 -10.61
N MET A 42 -0.79 -11.87 -9.37
CA MET A 42 0.38 -12.39 -8.69
C MET A 42 0.07 -13.72 -8.00
N ASP A 43 1.05 -14.61 -7.95
CA ASP A 43 0.96 -15.87 -7.19
C ASP A 43 1.63 -15.73 -5.80
N ASP A 44 1.56 -16.81 -5.01
CA ASP A 44 2.05 -16.86 -3.63
C ASP A 44 3.57 -16.65 -3.49
N SER A 45 4.34 -16.67 -4.58
CA SER A 45 5.77 -16.36 -4.55
C SER A 45 6.06 -14.86 -4.54
N PHE A 46 5.05 -14.02 -4.81
CA PHE A 46 5.20 -12.57 -4.85
C PHE A 46 5.26 -11.95 -3.44
N SER A 47 6.33 -11.22 -3.16
CA SER A 47 6.54 -10.47 -1.92
C SER A 47 6.26 -8.98 -2.10
N ILE A 48 5.34 -8.43 -1.29
CA ILE A 48 5.12 -6.97 -1.24
C ILE A 48 6.42 -6.23 -0.86
N GLY A 49 7.25 -6.80 0.01
CA GLY A 49 8.49 -6.16 0.47
C GLY A 49 9.55 -6.09 -0.63
N GLU A 50 9.78 -7.22 -1.30
CA GLU A 50 10.92 -7.41 -2.22
C GLU A 50 10.55 -7.08 -3.67
N ASP A 51 9.41 -7.57 -4.16
CA ASP A 51 9.11 -7.58 -5.61
C ASP A 51 8.34 -6.34 -6.08
N LEU A 52 7.51 -5.75 -5.22
CA LEU A 52 6.63 -4.64 -5.59
C LEU A 52 7.42 -3.33 -5.81
N LYS A 53 7.27 -2.68 -6.95
CA LYS A 53 7.97 -1.40 -7.23
C LYS A 53 7.12 -0.20 -6.85
N PRO A 54 7.71 0.93 -6.39
CA PRO A 54 6.95 2.12 -6.00
C PRO A 54 5.94 2.63 -7.05
N GLU A 55 6.30 2.54 -8.33
CA GLU A 55 5.53 3.01 -9.47
C GLU A 55 4.43 2.06 -9.95
N ASP A 56 4.40 0.83 -9.46
CA ASP A 56 3.46 -0.19 -9.93
C ASP A 56 2.00 0.21 -9.66
N GLN A 57 1.12 -0.11 -10.61
CA GLN A 57 -0.32 0.03 -10.45
C GLN A 57 -0.87 -1.26 -9.83
N VAL A 58 -1.48 -1.17 -8.66
CA VAL A 58 -1.92 -2.34 -7.90
C VAL A 58 -3.43 -2.32 -7.72
N ARG A 59 -4.04 -3.50 -7.80
CA ARG A 59 -5.41 -3.73 -7.36
C ARG A 59 -5.42 -4.82 -6.30
N ILE A 60 -5.98 -4.50 -5.15
CA ILE A 60 -6.27 -5.46 -4.09
C ILE A 60 -7.54 -6.20 -4.50
N MET A 61 -7.40 -7.47 -4.86
CA MET A 61 -8.48 -8.30 -5.41
C MET A 61 -9.19 -9.09 -4.31
N GLY A 62 -8.44 -9.52 -3.29
CA GLY A 62 -8.93 -10.36 -2.20
C GLY A 62 -7.99 -10.38 -0.99
N GLY A 63 -8.26 -11.30 -0.07
CA GLY A 63 -7.47 -11.50 1.15
C GLY A 63 -8.17 -11.06 2.43
N TRP A 64 -7.71 -11.63 3.52
CA TRP A 64 -8.22 -11.43 4.87
C TRP A 64 -7.11 -10.97 5.81
N VAL A 65 -7.47 -10.20 6.83
CA VAL A 65 -6.59 -9.82 7.93
C VAL A 65 -7.24 -10.28 9.21
N GLN A 66 -6.47 -10.99 10.03
CA GLN A 66 -6.91 -11.60 11.28
C GLN A 66 -5.95 -11.24 12.41
N SER A 67 -6.43 -11.35 13.65
CA SER A 67 -5.60 -11.26 14.84
C SER A 67 -5.83 -12.42 15.81
N ASN A 68 -4.82 -12.73 16.64
CA ASN A 68 -4.87 -13.82 17.63
C ASN A 68 -6.04 -13.67 18.62
N ASP A 69 -6.34 -12.43 19.01
CA ASP A 69 -7.41 -12.09 19.95
C ASP A 69 -8.80 -11.92 19.31
N GLY A 70 -8.89 -12.06 17.98
CA GLY A 70 -10.11 -11.87 17.20
C GLY A 70 -10.60 -10.42 17.11
N SER A 71 -9.81 -9.44 17.58
CA SER A 71 -10.16 -8.01 17.46
C SER A 71 -10.12 -7.50 16.01
N VAL A 72 -9.37 -8.18 15.15
CA VAL A 72 -9.33 -7.97 13.71
C VAL A 72 -9.82 -9.23 13.02
N ASP A 73 -10.90 -9.09 12.25
CA ASP A 73 -11.40 -10.07 11.30
C ASP A 73 -12.12 -9.32 10.17
N VAL A 74 -11.35 -8.92 9.15
CA VAL A 74 -11.85 -8.11 8.03
C VAL A 74 -11.11 -8.45 6.75
N SER A 75 -11.69 -8.09 5.60
CA SER A 75 -10.95 -8.12 4.34
C SER A 75 -9.69 -7.24 4.39
N PHE A 76 -8.64 -7.66 3.70
CA PHE A 76 -7.40 -6.89 3.52
C PHE A 76 -7.69 -5.50 2.95
N GLU A 77 -8.63 -5.41 2.00
CA GLU A 77 -9.11 -4.15 1.45
C GLU A 77 -9.66 -3.21 2.53
N THR A 78 -10.45 -3.74 3.47
CA THR A 78 -11.02 -2.95 4.56
C THR A 78 -9.92 -2.50 5.53
N TYR A 79 -8.96 -3.37 5.85
CA TYR A 79 -7.84 -3.05 6.72
C TYR A 79 -6.96 -1.95 6.10
N PHE A 80 -6.59 -2.08 4.83
CA PHE A 80 -5.88 -1.07 4.05
C PHE A 80 -6.62 0.28 4.02
N LYS A 81 -7.94 0.27 3.80
CA LYS A 81 -8.75 1.51 3.82
C LYS A 81 -8.77 2.18 5.20
N ARG A 82 -8.78 1.40 6.28
CA ARG A 82 -8.69 1.93 7.66
C ARG A 82 -7.34 2.61 7.88
N TRP A 83 -6.25 1.99 7.45
CA TRP A 83 -4.92 2.59 7.49
C TRP A 83 -4.87 3.89 6.68
N LYS A 84 -5.35 3.86 5.43
CA LYS A 84 -5.37 5.02 4.53
C LYS A 84 -6.14 6.20 5.13
N LYS A 85 -7.25 5.94 5.82
CA LYS A 85 -8.05 6.98 6.49
C LYS A 85 -7.32 7.64 7.68
N LYS A 86 -6.33 6.97 8.29
CA LYS A 86 -5.51 7.54 9.37
C LYS A 86 -4.35 8.40 8.87
N GLN A 87 -4.05 8.37 7.57
CA GLN A 87 -2.97 9.16 7.00
C GLN A 87 -3.42 10.59 6.75
N ASP A 88 -2.59 11.55 7.14
CA ASP A 88 -2.77 12.98 6.81
C ASP A 88 -2.14 13.34 5.45
N THR A 89 -1.47 12.38 4.82
CA THR A 89 -0.83 12.50 3.51
C THR A 89 -1.47 11.55 2.50
N ALA A 90 -1.29 11.83 1.22
CA ALA A 90 -1.80 11.00 0.12
C ALA A 90 -0.66 10.61 -0.83
N PHE A 91 -0.77 9.41 -1.40
CA PHE A 91 0.13 8.94 -2.45
C PHE A 91 -0.38 9.36 -3.83
N LEU A 92 0.55 9.75 -4.70
CA LEU A 92 0.27 10.23 -6.05
C LEU A 92 1.21 9.54 -7.05
N SER A 93 0.65 8.83 -8.02
CA SER A 93 1.38 8.33 -9.20
C SER A 93 0.95 9.13 -10.42
N VAL A 94 1.92 9.68 -11.15
CA VAL A 94 1.70 10.59 -12.29
C VAL A 94 2.63 10.26 -13.44
N GLN A 95 2.14 10.49 -14.66
CA GLN A 95 2.96 10.50 -15.87
C GLN A 95 3.20 11.94 -16.31
N ALA A 96 4.46 12.28 -16.60
CA ALA A 96 4.84 13.63 -17.01
C ALA A 96 5.93 13.62 -18.11
N PRO A 97 6.07 14.71 -18.87
CA PRO A 97 7.20 14.89 -19.79
C PRO A 97 8.55 14.80 -19.05
N LYS A 98 9.52 14.13 -19.66
CA LYS A 98 10.83 13.88 -19.04
C LYS A 98 11.56 15.17 -18.66
N ASP A 99 11.45 16.20 -19.48
CA ASP A 99 12.06 17.52 -19.28
C ASP A 99 11.40 18.35 -18.16
N LYS A 100 10.26 17.90 -17.63
CA LYS A 100 9.51 18.55 -16.55
C LYS A 100 9.57 17.80 -15.23
N LEU A 101 10.20 16.63 -15.18
CA LEU A 101 10.19 15.77 -14.00
C LEU A 101 10.74 16.49 -12.76
N ASP A 102 11.88 17.17 -12.88
CA ASP A 102 12.51 17.85 -11.73
C ASP A 102 11.65 18.99 -11.21
N ALA A 103 11.08 19.82 -12.10
CA ALA A 103 10.17 20.90 -11.72
C ALA A 103 8.91 20.38 -10.98
N ILE A 104 8.39 19.21 -11.39
CA ILE A 104 7.26 18.58 -10.71
C ILE A 104 7.67 18.08 -9.32
N LYS A 105 8.83 17.45 -9.20
CA LYS A 105 9.36 17.01 -7.89
C LYS A 105 9.56 18.19 -6.94
N GLU A 106 10.15 19.28 -7.43
CA GLU A 106 10.32 20.52 -6.67
C GLU A 106 8.97 21.11 -6.22
N ALA A 107 7.97 21.14 -7.09
CA ALA A 107 6.64 21.62 -6.74
C ALA A 107 5.97 20.78 -5.65
N ILE A 108 6.12 19.44 -5.70
CA ILE A 108 5.62 18.54 -4.65
C ILE A 108 6.31 18.84 -3.31
N ILE A 109 7.63 18.99 -3.32
CA ILE A 109 8.42 19.30 -2.12
C ILE A 109 8.03 20.68 -1.55
N ALA A 110 7.88 21.70 -2.41
CA ALA A 110 7.48 23.04 -2.02
C ALA A 110 6.07 23.08 -1.40
N ALA A 111 5.19 22.16 -1.78
CA ALA A 111 3.88 21.97 -1.19
C ALA A 111 3.91 21.16 0.14
N GLY A 112 5.08 20.78 0.64
CA GLY A 112 5.25 19.96 1.85
C GLY A 112 5.11 18.46 1.62
N GLY A 113 5.02 18.04 0.35
CA GLY A 113 5.01 16.63 -0.04
C GLY A 113 6.41 16.00 -0.01
N LYS A 114 6.45 14.68 -0.17
CA LYS A 114 7.68 13.90 -0.28
C LYS A 114 7.67 13.15 -1.60
N VAL A 115 8.82 13.10 -2.27
CA VAL A 115 9.04 12.27 -3.45
C VAL A 115 9.90 11.09 -3.03
N ALA A 116 9.38 9.88 -3.20
CA ALA A 116 10.12 8.63 -3.02
C ALA A 116 10.86 8.23 -4.30
#